data_AF-A0A1Y3EUF3-F1
#
_entry.id   AF-A0A1Y3EUF3-F1
#
_cell.length_a   1.000
_cell.length_b   1.000
_cell.length_c   1.000
_cell.angle_alpha   90.00
_cell.angle_beta   90.00
_cell.angle_gamma   90.00
#
_symmetry.space_group_name_H-M   'P 1'
#
loop_
_entity.id
_entity.type
_entity.pdbx_description
1 polymer ?
#
loop_
_entity_poly.entity_id
_entity_poly.type
_entity_poly.pdbx_seq_one_letter_code
_entity_poly.pdbx_strand_id
1 'polypeptide(L)'
;MVNSNGSINWKIRSELQAVLEQKILDNPSVAVEECLELFYWNRCYKNCIDMYEKQKRKDGRSSQYFSSIDRNFQYLQLFMYNGILFLEDFMNRILNTSGLSIDWLDFHVVDAFHYASEKSFSSDVPVDVWQYLIQFCLIHIGDFHRKMLDFDLAERCYIQAAKLCSKRGHAFNQLGILEMSSGHNIQSLYFYTRAHCCEVSFTGAGANLEQYYKVLIKQWLNLPNATGEQLFCIFQALLYLGDQVSRVETTMLSFLATLKRAISTGHLNACHLVCMLVITFGSFWKIDKTCIADVRSPDQLEDQLSLLKKLIIEFLQSFLTILLSCEEAQFSVVADTLYILISWIQYQSPNFLLVNNFHTNQSHLSSLAKFLNSLQRNKQFHVNTVNSAADEQPLPIDVSLFSFLPLAGTFARFVSTEKADTCTNLILMKRLVEYGKFVAQMVNDEQLFTSSIVRCNNNQEMLQFKTKSCSLPDQLESTVDAEQDFEEISSMCISDTAGLINLEKDARGINPDLASLPTPCAPKKFPSFEQSTLKNRYSRNFSNRSKQQAEIDRQAESPFDFDAFIRRLQNSGTSAPTYAKQDGGKTSE
;
A
#
# COMPACT_ATOMS: atom_id res chain seq x y z
N MET A 1 -22.16 -7.50 27.63
CA MET A 1 -20.87 -6.79 27.52
C MET A 1 -20.99 -5.36 28.03
N VAL A 2 -21.99 -4.58 27.59
CA VAL A 2 -22.33 -3.29 28.20
C VAL A 2 -23.77 -3.38 28.72
N ASN A 3 -24.04 -2.88 29.92
CA ASN A 3 -25.42 -2.81 30.42
C ASN A 3 -26.19 -1.60 29.86
N SER A 4 -27.48 -1.52 30.13
CA SER A 4 -28.38 -0.43 29.70
C SER A 4 -27.91 0.97 30.09
N ASN A 5 -27.03 1.07 31.10
CA ASN A 5 -26.51 2.32 31.63
C ASN A 5 -25.19 2.72 30.98
N GLY A 6 -24.73 1.99 29.95
CA GLY A 6 -23.48 2.27 29.25
C GLY A 6 -22.22 1.84 29.99
N SER A 7 -22.33 1.03 31.06
CA SER A 7 -21.18 0.54 31.80
C SER A 7 -20.75 -0.86 31.33
N ILE A 8 -19.43 -1.06 31.24
CA ILE A 8 -18.81 -2.31 30.81
C ILE A 8 -18.98 -3.36 31.92
N ASN A 9 -19.54 -4.52 31.58
CA ASN A 9 -19.50 -5.70 32.45
C ASN A 9 -18.15 -6.40 32.28
N TRP A 10 -17.19 -6.00 33.13
CA TRP A 10 -15.81 -6.47 33.11
C TRP A 10 -15.68 -7.98 33.30
N LYS A 11 -16.53 -8.60 34.14
CA LYS A 11 -16.49 -10.04 34.40
C LYS A 11 -16.84 -10.84 33.15
N ILE A 12 -18.01 -10.57 32.57
CA ILE A 12 -18.48 -11.24 31.34
C ILE A 12 -17.48 -11.03 30.19
N ARG A 13 -16.93 -9.82 30.08
CA ARG A 13 -15.94 -9.51 29.04
C ARG A 13 -14.66 -10.34 29.23
N SER A 14 -14.12 -10.40 30.44
CA SER A 14 -12.88 -11.13 30.73
C SER A 14 -13.07 -12.64 30.55
N GLU A 15 -14.24 -13.18 30.91
CA GLU A 15 -14.60 -14.58 30.64
C GLU A 15 -14.67 -14.86 29.13
N LEU A 16 -15.30 -13.97 28.34
CA LEU A 16 -15.34 -14.12 26.89
C LEU A 16 -13.94 -14.04 26.27
N GLN A 17 -13.11 -13.09 26.72
CA GLN A 17 -11.73 -12.94 26.27
C GLN A 17 -10.95 -14.23 26.48
N ALA A 18 -10.95 -14.78 27.70
CA ALA A 18 -10.25 -16.01 28.03
C ALA A 18 -10.70 -17.20 27.17
N VAL A 19 -12.01 -17.37 26.97
CA VAL A 19 -12.55 -18.47 26.14
C VAL A 19 -12.14 -18.32 24.68
N LEU A 20 -12.22 -17.11 24.12
CA LEU A 20 -11.86 -16.88 22.71
C LEU A 20 -10.36 -17.03 22.48
N GLU A 21 -9.53 -16.46 23.35
CA GLU A 21 -8.07 -16.58 23.26
C GLU A 21 -7.63 -18.04 23.36
N GLN A 22 -8.19 -18.81 24.30
CA GLN A 22 -7.89 -20.24 24.41
C GLN A 22 -8.26 -21.00 23.13
N LYS A 23 -9.45 -20.74 22.57
CA LYS A 23 -9.87 -21.38 21.31
C LYS A 23 -8.97 -21.03 20.13
N ILE A 24 -8.52 -19.78 20.05
CA ILE A 24 -7.59 -19.34 19.01
C ILE A 24 -6.23 -20.05 19.18
N LEU A 25 -5.73 -20.21 20.40
CA LEU A 25 -4.46 -20.90 20.65
C LEU A 25 -4.55 -22.42 20.41
N ASP A 26 -5.68 -23.04 20.76
CA ASP A 26 -5.87 -24.49 20.58
C ASP A 26 -5.97 -24.89 19.10
N ASN A 27 -6.64 -24.08 18.27
CA ASN A 27 -6.89 -24.38 16.85
C ASN A 27 -6.81 -23.09 16.00
N PRO A 28 -5.63 -22.50 15.81
CA PRO A 28 -5.47 -21.19 15.17
C PRO A 28 -5.96 -21.14 13.73
N SER A 29 -5.71 -22.18 12.92
CA SER A 29 -6.17 -22.23 11.52
C SER A 29 -7.70 -22.16 11.44
N VAL A 30 -8.39 -23.01 12.21
CA VAL A 30 -9.87 -23.03 12.26
C VAL A 30 -10.41 -21.72 12.82
N ALA A 31 -9.76 -21.19 13.86
CA ALA A 31 -10.19 -19.94 14.48
C ALA A 31 -10.11 -18.74 13.51
N VAL A 32 -9.05 -18.67 12.71
CA VAL A 32 -8.89 -17.63 11.67
C VAL A 32 -9.89 -17.83 10.52
N GLU A 33 -10.13 -19.07 10.10
CA GLU A 33 -11.16 -19.39 9.09
C GLU A 33 -12.56 -18.97 9.56
N GLU A 34 -12.87 -19.18 10.85
CA GLU A 34 -14.11 -18.75 11.49
C GLU A 34 -14.13 -17.27 11.92
N CYS A 35 -13.04 -16.53 11.67
CA CYS A 35 -12.87 -15.12 12.02
C CYS A 35 -13.05 -14.84 13.53
N LEU A 36 -12.66 -15.77 14.40
CA LEU A 36 -12.80 -15.65 15.85
C LEU A 36 -11.99 -14.47 16.42
N GLU A 37 -10.85 -14.15 15.83
CA GLU A 37 -10.03 -12.98 16.18
C GLU A 37 -10.79 -11.68 15.90
N LEU A 38 -11.47 -11.57 14.74
CA LEU A 38 -12.30 -10.41 14.45
C LEU A 38 -13.49 -10.32 15.40
N PHE A 39 -14.10 -11.46 15.75
CA PHE A 39 -15.16 -11.50 16.75
C PHE A 39 -14.66 -11.05 18.13
N TYR A 40 -13.48 -11.52 18.54
CA TYR A 40 -12.79 -11.13 19.76
C TYR A 40 -12.56 -9.61 19.81
N TRP A 41 -11.95 -9.01 18.77
CA TRP A 41 -11.75 -7.57 18.71
C TRP A 41 -13.07 -6.79 18.80
N ASN A 42 -14.04 -7.17 17.98
CA ASN A 42 -15.30 -6.44 17.89
C ASN A 42 -16.09 -6.49 19.21
N ARG A 43 -16.22 -7.67 19.81
CA ARG A 43 -17.04 -7.88 21.01
C ARG A 43 -16.36 -7.40 22.28
N CYS A 44 -15.07 -7.67 22.43
CA CYS A 44 -14.33 -7.36 23.66
C CYS A 44 -13.87 -5.90 23.70
N TYR A 45 -13.61 -5.27 22.55
CA TYR A 45 -13.00 -3.95 22.49
C TYR A 45 -13.80 -2.94 21.67
N LYS A 46 -13.86 -3.12 20.34
CA LYS A 46 -14.38 -2.10 19.41
C LYS A 46 -15.77 -1.59 19.79
N ASN A 47 -16.71 -2.47 20.09
CA ASN A 47 -18.08 -2.07 20.45
C ASN A 47 -18.14 -1.17 21.69
N CYS A 48 -17.24 -1.39 22.65
CA CYS A 48 -17.13 -0.53 23.83
C CYS A 48 -16.58 0.85 23.43
N ILE A 49 -15.50 0.89 22.65
CA ILE A 49 -14.89 2.13 22.14
C ILE A 49 -15.93 2.95 21.35
N ASP A 50 -16.58 2.34 20.35
CA ASP A 50 -17.57 2.97 19.49
C ASP A 50 -18.74 3.57 20.28
N MET A 51 -19.16 2.90 21.36
CA MET A 51 -20.20 3.40 22.25
C MET A 51 -19.75 4.68 22.97
N TYR A 52 -18.55 4.69 23.57
CA TYR A 52 -18.04 5.87 24.25
C TYR A 52 -17.80 7.03 23.27
N GLU A 53 -17.32 6.75 22.06
CA GLU A 53 -17.16 7.79 21.04
C GLU A 53 -18.49 8.40 20.59
N LYS A 54 -19.55 7.59 20.50
CA LYS A 54 -20.90 8.08 20.20
C LYS A 54 -21.43 8.95 21.33
N GLN A 55 -21.16 8.61 22.60
CA GLN A 55 -21.53 9.44 23.74
C GLN A 55 -20.79 10.78 23.69
N LYS A 56 -19.46 10.77 23.48
CA LYS A 56 -18.65 11.98 23.31
C LYS A 56 -19.20 12.92 22.23
N ARG A 57 -19.63 12.37 21.09
CA ARG A 57 -20.20 13.16 19.98
C ARG A 57 -21.57 13.77 20.31
N LYS A 58 -22.42 13.05 21.06
CA LYS A 58 -23.75 13.54 21.44
C LYS A 58 -23.71 14.70 22.44
N ASP A 59 -22.69 14.75 23.28
CA ASP A 59 -22.59 15.75 24.33
C ASP A 59 -22.17 17.15 23.83
N GLY A 60 -21.85 17.31 22.54
CA GLY A 60 -21.71 18.61 21.86
C GLY A 60 -20.65 19.58 22.39
N ARG A 61 -19.89 19.20 23.42
CA ARG A 61 -18.85 20.04 24.02
C ARG A 61 -17.59 19.96 23.17
N SER A 62 -17.13 21.13 22.75
CA SER A 62 -15.86 21.31 22.05
C SER A 62 -14.73 20.58 22.76
N SER A 63 -13.84 20.00 21.95
CA SER A 63 -12.64 19.24 22.30
C SER A 63 -11.78 19.86 23.44
N GLN A 64 -11.91 21.16 23.71
CA GLN A 64 -11.12 21.88 24.71
C GLN A 64 -11.64 21.82 26.16
N TYR A 65 -12.86 21.34 26.42
CA TYR A 65 -13.44 21.30 27.79
C TYR A 65 -13.84 19.90 28.30
N PHE A 66 -13.49 18.82 27.60
CA PHE A 66 -13.49 17.48 28.20
C PHE A 66 -12.24 17.33 29.08
N SER A 67 -12.27 18.03 30.21
CA SER A 67 -11.21 18.03 31.21
C SER A 67 -10.97 16.62 31.77
N SER A 68 -9.77 16.42 32.31
CA SER A 68 -9.33 15.27 33.13
C SER A 68 -10.22 14.95 34.34
N ILE A 69 -11.39 15.57 34.48
CA ILE A 69 -12.36 15.42 35.57
C ILE A 69 -13.58 14.58 35.12
N ASP A 70 -13.77 14.34 33.82
CA ASP A 70 -14.82 13.46 33.33
C ASP A 70 -14.47 11.98 33.62
N ARG A 71 -15.16 11.40 34.61
CA ARG A 71 -15.00 10.00 35.00
C ARG A 71 -15.17 9.05 33.81
N ASN A 72 -16.07 9.32 32.88
CA ASN A 72 -16.29 8.45 31.72
C ASN A 72 -15.07 8.41 30.80
N PHE A 73 -14.38 9.54 30.64
CA PHE A 73 -13.15 9.62 29.87
C PHE A 73 -11.99 8.90 30.55
N GLN A 74 -11.83 9.05 31.87
CA GLN A 74 -10.84 8.29 32.64
C GLN A 74 -11.08 6.78 32.56
N TYR A 75 -12.34 6.33 32.67
CA TYR A 75 -12.69 4.92 32.50
C TYR A 75 -12.38 4.40 31.10
N LEU A 76 -12.61 5.22 30.06
CA LEU A 76 -12.25 4.86 28.69
C LEU A 76 -10.73 4.76 28.52
N GLN A 77 -9.95 5.70 29.06
CA GLN A 77 -8.49 5.61 29.03
C GLN A 77 -8.00 4.34 29.74
N LEU A 78 -8.47 4.08 30.96
CA LEU A 78 -8.14 2.85 31.68
C LEU A 78 -8.54 1.59 30.89
N PHE A 79 -9.68 1.62 30.21
CA PHE A 79 -10.11 0.53 29.33
C PHE A 79 -9.16 0.30 28.16
N MET A 80 -8.70 1.37 27.50
CA MET A 80 -7.74 1.28 26.40
C MET A 80 -6.37 0.78 26.87
N TYR A 81 -5.86 1.29 28.00
CA TYR A 81 -4.60 0.81 28.59
C TYR A 81 -4.66 -0.69 28.94
N ASN A 82 -5.75 -1.13 29.59
CA ASN A 82 -5.94 -2.55 29.85
C ASN A 82 -6.05 -3.35 28.54
N GLY A 83 -6.71 -2.81 27.52
CA GLY A 83 -6.82 -3.43 26.21
C GLY A 83 -5.47 -3.69 25.55
N ILE A 84 -4.53 -2.74 25.65
CA ILE A 84 -3.14 -2.91 25.19
C ILE A 84 -2.48 -4.07 25.94
N LEU A 85 -2.51 -4.05 27.28
CA LEU A 85 -1.88 -5.10 28.09
C LEU A 85 -2.44 -6.50 27.79
N PHE A 86 -3.76 -6.62 27.58
CA PHE A 86 -4.37 -7.90 27.22
C PHE A 86 -3.95 -8.38 25.83
N LEU A 87 -3.85 -7.48 24.84
CA LEU A 87 -3.37 -7.83 23.50
C LEU A 87 -1.88 -8.18 23.49
N GLU A 88 -1.05 -7.49 24.27
CA GLU A 88 0.36 -7.82 24.45
C GLU A 88 0.54 -9.19 25.10
N ASP A 89 -0.20 -9.48 26.18
CA ASP A 89 -0.19 -10.79 26.81
C ASP A 89 -0.66 -11.90 25.85
N PHE A 90 -1.74 -11.65 25.10
CA PHE A 90 -2.24 -12.61 24.11
C PHE A 90 -1.22 -12.87 23.00
N MET A 91 -0.58 -11.82 22.48
CA MET A 91 0.49 -11.92 21.50
C MET A 91 1.70 -12.69 22.04
N ASN A 92 2.10 -12.46 23.29
CA ASN A 92 3.17 -13.22 23.94
C ASN A 92 2.81 -14.70 24.07
N ARG A 93 1.55 -15.04 24.39
CA ARG A 93 1.07 -16.43 24.38
C ARG A 93 1.09 -17.04 22.98
N ILE A 94 0.75 -16.28 21.94
CA ILE A 94 0.88 -16.72 20.53
C ILE A 94 2.35 -17.03 20.19
N LEU A 95 3.29 -16.14 20.53
CA LEU A 95 4.72 -16.35 20.30
C LEU A 95 5.22 -17.61 21.02
N ASN A 96 4.88 -17.76 22.30
CA ASN A 96 5.27 -18.93 23.10
C ASN A 96 4.69 -20.24 22.55
N THR A 97 3.44 -20.21 22.06
CA THR A 97 2.77 -21.40 21.50
C THR A 97 3.31 -21.78 20.13
N SER A 98 3.59 -20.78 19.28
CA SER A 98 4.10 -20.99 17.92
C SER A 98 5.59 -21.30 17.86
N GLY A 99 6.36 -20.92 18.88
CA GLY A 99 7.82 -21.01 18.88
C GLY A 99 8.51 -19.97 18.00
N LEU A 100 7.78 -18.99 17.48
CA LEU A 100 8.34 -17.91 16.66
C LEU A 100 9.17 -16.94 17.51
N SER A 101 10.38 -16.63 17.06
CA SER A 101 11.19 -15.52 17.59
C SER A 101 11.13 -14.37 16.60
N ILE A 102 10.73 -13.18 17.06
CA ILE A 102 10.69 -11.97 16.22
C ILE A 102 11.62 -10.94 16.86
N ASP A 103 12.86 -10.90 16.39
CA ASP A 103 13.97 -10.17 17.05
C ASP A 103 13.78 -8.64 17.05
N TRP A 104 12.90 -8.11 16.20
CA TRP A 104 12.56 -6.68 16.11
C TRP A 104 11.29 -6.27 16.88
N LEU A 105 10.58 -7.22 17.51
CA LEU A 105 9.30 -6.98 18.22
C LEU A 105 9.49 -6.44 19.64
N ASP A 106 10.61 -5.77 19.94
CA ASP A 106 10.81 -5.13 21.24
C ASP A 106 10.19 -3.73 21.25
N PHE A 107 9.05 -3.57 21.94
CA PHE A 107 8.35 -2.29 22.09
C PHE A 107 9.14 -1.24 22.89
N HIS A 108 10.21 -1.65 23.57
CA HIS A 108 11.02 -0.79 24.44
C HIS A 108 12.36 -0.35 23.81
N VAL A 109 12.70 -0.85 22.62
CA VAL A 109 13.97 -0.56 21.97
C VAL A 109 13.74 0.24 20.68
N VAL A 110 14.24 1.48 20.69
CA VAL A 110 14.13 2.44 19.57
C VAL A 110 14.85 1.96 18.30
N ASP A 111 15.77 0.99 18.41
CA ASP A 111 16.68 0.55 17.34
C ASP A 111 16.66 -0.96 17.06
N ALA A 112 15.59 -1.69 17.38
CA ALA A 112 15.54 -3.13 17.10
C ALA A 112 15.33 -3.41 15.58
N PHE A 113 16.41 -3.29 14.81
CA PHE A 113 16.45 -3.41 13.34
C PHE A 113 17.10 -4.70 12.84
N HIS A 114 17.05 -5.79 13.60
CA HIS A 114 17.66 -7.04 13.16
C HIS A 114 16.66 -8.18 12.94
N TYR A 115 16.99 -8.92 11.88
CA TYR A 115 16.23 -9.98 11.23
C TYR A 115 15.93 -11.12 12.21
N ALA A 116 14.72 -11.66 12.14
CA ALA A 116 14.31 -12.81 12.93
C ALA A 116 15.10 -14.06 12.49
N SER A 117 15.84 -14.67 13.42
CA SER A 117 16.32 -16.04 13.24
C SER A 117 15.17 -17.02 13.50
N GLU A 118 14.76 -17.77 12.46
CA GLU A 118 13.88 -18.92 12.63
C GLU A 118 14.60 -19.97 13.49
N LYS A 119 14.27 -20.03 14.79
CA LYS A 119 14.51 -21.23 15.57
C LYS A 119 13.51 -22.29 15.12
N SER A 120 13.96 -23.54 15.14
CA SER A 120 13.25 -24.73 14.66
C SER A 120 11.76 -24.72 15.05
N PHE A 121 10.93 -24.49 14.03
CA PHE A 121 9.48 -24.51 14.12
C PHE A 121 8.99 -25.96 14.31
N SER A 122 8.15 -26.21 15.31
CA SER A 122 7.64 -27.55 15.64
C SER A 122 6.11 -27.65 15.65
N SER A 123 5.42 -26.76 14.92
CA SER A 123 3.96 -26.68 14.87
C SER A 123 3.44 -27.21 13.52
N ASP A 124 2.36 -28.00 13.53
CA ASP A 124 1.65 -28.45 12.31
C ASP A 124 0.84 -27.31 11.66
N VAL A 125 0.64 -26.20 12.37
CA VAL A 125 -0.05 -24.99 11.88
C VAL A 125 0.89 -24.20 10.97
N PRO A 126 0.43 -23.73 9.80
CA PRO A 126 1.21 -22.86 8.92
C PRO A 126 1.73 -21.57 9.61
N VAL A 127 2.99 -21.21 9.35
CA VAL A 127 3.66 -20.02 9.93
C VAL A 127 2.90 -18.71 9.62
N ASP A 128 2.28 -18.62 8.44
CA ASP A 128 1.54 -17.43 8.01
C ASP A 128 0.28 -17.16 8.85
N VAL A 129 -0.35 -18.20 9.40
CA VAL A 129 -1.48 -18.09 10.33
C VAL A 129 -1.02 -17.44 11.64
N TRP A 130 0.13 -17.87 12.17
CA TRP A 130 0.70 -17.29 13.38
C TRP A 130 1.15 -15.84 13.17
N GLN A 131 1.83 -15.56 12.06
CA GLN A 131 2.20 -14.19 11.68
C GLN A 131 0.98 -13.28 11.53
N TYR A 132 -0.13 -13.80 10.98
CA TYR A 132 -1.39 -13.06 10.89
C TYR A 132 -1.97 -12.72 12.26
N LEU A 133 -2.00 -13.66 13.20
CA LEU A 133 -2.53 -13.42 14.55
C LEU A 133 -1.68 -12.40 15.33
N ILE A 134 -0.35 -12.43 15.19
CA ILE A 134 0.55 -11.44 15.77
C ILE A 134 0.33 -10.07 15.10
N GLN A 135 0.21 -10.04 13.76
CA GLN A 135 -0.10 -8.80 13.02
C GLN A 135 -1.43 -8.19 13.48
N PHE A 136 -2.45 -9.03 13.69
CA PHE A 136 -3.75 -8.62 14.21
C PHE A 136 -3.63 -7.93 15.57
N CYS A 137 -2.84 -8.50 16.50
CA CYS A 137 -2.59 -7.90 17.81
C CYS A 137 -1.89 -6.54 17.67
N LEU A 138 -0.81 -6.47 16.89
CA LEU A 138 -0.06 -5.23 16.63
C LEU A 138 -0.94 -4.10 16.09
N ILE A 139 -1.79 -4.40 15.09
CA ILE A 139 -2.70 -3.41 14.51
C ILE A 139 -3.65 -2.87 15.57
N HIS A 140 -4.21 -3.73 16.42
CA HIS A 140 -5.19 -3.31 17.40
C HIS A 140 -4.58 -2.64 18.64
N ILE A 141 -3.34 -2.97 19.00
CA ILE A 141 -2.53 -2.17 19.94
C ILE A 141 -2.31 -0.77 19.36
N GLY A 142 -1.92 -0.67 18.08
CA GLY A 142 -1.79 0.61 17.38
C GLY A 142 -3.09 1.40 17.34
N ASP A 143 -4.24 0.74 17.15
CA ASP A 143 -5.56 1.36 17.20
C ASP A 143 -5.84 2.00 18.57
N PHE A 144 -5.45 1.35 19.67
CA PHE A 144 -5.56 1.92 21.01
C PHE A 144 -4.67 3.15 21.19
N HIS A 145 -3.39 3.07 20.83
CA HIS A 145 -2.48 4.22 20.91
C HIS A 145 -2.99 5.41 20.09
N ARG A 146 -3.46 5.17 18.86
CA ARG A 146 -4.05 6.22 18.02
C ARG A 146 -5.28 6.86 18.67
N LYS A 147 -6.17 6.06 19.28
CA LYS A 147 -7.35 6.58 20.00
C LYS A 147 -6.98 7.36 21.27
N MET A 148 -5.84 7.03 21.88
CA MET A 148 -5.24 7.79 22.99
C MET A 148 -4.41 9.00 22.53
N LEU A 149 -4.33 9.27 21.22
CA LEU A 149 -3.52 10.34 20.61
C LEU A 149 -2.01 10.15 20.76
N ASP A 150 -1.57 8.91 20.98
CA ASP A 150 -0.17 8.51 21.02
C ASP A 150 0.25 8.02 19.62
N PHE A 151 0.39 8.97 18.71
CA PHE A 151 0.60 8.68 17.30
C PHE A 151 1.94 8.00 17.01
N ASP A 152 2.99 8.32 17.79
CA ASP A 152 4.32 7.73 17.62
C ASP A 152 4.30 6.22 17.93
N LEU A 153 3.63 5.81 19.01
CA LEU A 153 3.48 4.39 19.33
C LEU A 153 2.53 3.69 18.36
N ALA A 154 1.46 4.36 17.92
CA ALA A 154 0.57 3.81 16.91
C ALA A 154 1.30 3.53 15.59
N GLU A 155 2.10 4.49 15.11
CA GLU A 155 2.90 4.35 13.89
C GLU A 155 3.89 3.20 14.01
N ARG A 156 4.63 3.10 15.12
CA ARG A 156 5.55 1.98 15.37
C ARG A 156 4.85 0.63 15.28
N CYS A 157 3.68 0.49 15.92
CA CYS A 157 2.89 -0.74 15.86
C CYS A 157 2.47 -1.08 14.43
N TYR A 158 2.01 -0.10 13.65
CA TYR A 158 1.58 -0.36 12.27
C TYR A 158 2.75 -0.64 11.32
N ILE A 159 3.91 0.01 11.48
CA ILE A 159 5.13 -0.30 10.74
C ILE A 159 5.57 -1.73 11.03
N GLN A 160 5.60 -2.12 12.30
CA GLN A 160 5.90 -3.47 12.76
C GLN A 160 4.91 -4.49 12.15
N ALA A 161 3.61 -4.20 12.18
CA ALA A 161 2.58 -5.03 11.56
C ALA A 161 2.78 -5.19 10.05
N ALA A 162 3.12 -4.10 9.34
CA ALA A 162 3.35 -4.13 7.89
C ALA A 162 4.62 -4.91 7.52
N LYS A 163 5.68 -4.83 8.35
CA LYS A 163 6.91 -5.63 8.18
C LYS A 163 6.67 -7.11 8.41
N LEU A 164 5.82 -7.47 9.38
CA LEU A 164 5.51 -8.87 9.67
C LEU A 164 4.78 -9.56 8.52
N CYS A 165 3.82 -8.87 7.91
CA CYS A 165 3.05 -9.43 6.80
C CYS A 165 2.64 -8.33 5.81
N SER A 166 3.47 -8.10 4.81
CA SER A 166 3.25 -7.12 3.73
C SER A 166 2.14 -7.52 2.75
N LYS A 167 1.69 -8.78 2.80
CA LYS A 167 0.62 -9.33 1.95
C LYS A 167 -0.75 -8.75 2.25
N ARG A 168 -0.97 -8.21 3.45
CA ARG A 168 -2.28 -7.79 3.95
C ARG A 168 -2.38 -6.28 4.06
N GLY A 169 -3.47 -5.71 3.54
CA GLY A 169 -3.64 -4.27 3.43
C GLY A 169 -3.97 -3.52 4.71
N HIS A 170 -4.30 -4.23 5.81
CA HIS A 170 -4.87 -3.60 7.01
C HIS A 170 -3.90 -2.62 7.67
N ALA A 171 -2.65 -3.03 7.93
CA ALA A 171 -1.63 -2.16 8.53
C ALA A 171 -1.36 -0.90 7.66
N PHE A 172 -1.28 -1.07 6.34
CA PHE A 172 -1.12 0.04 5.40
C PHE A 172 -2.31 1.00 5.45
N ASN A 173 -3.55 0.52 5.53
CA ASN A 173 -4.70 1.41 5.66
C ASN A 173 -4.61 2.27 6.93
N GLN A 174 -4.14 1.70 8.04
CA GLN A 174 -3.98 2.45 9.30
C GLN A 174 -2.86 3.49 9.23
N LEU A 175 -1.73 3.16 8.58
CA LEU A 175 -0.68 4.14 8.28
C LEU A 175 -1.19 5.28 7.41
N GLY A 176 -2.00 4.97 6.39
CA GLY A 176 -2.65 5.99 5.55
C GLY A 176 -3.50 6.97 6.36
N ILE A 177 -4.24 6.49 7.37
CA ILE A 177 -5.03 7.35 8.27
C ILE A 177 -4.12 8.29 9.08
N LEU A 178 -2.98 7.79 9.59
CA LEU A 178 -2.04 8.62 10.36
C LEU A 178 -1.44 9.71 9.47
N GLU A 179 -0.92 9.35 8.31
CA GLU A 179 -0.30 10.31 7.38
C GLU A 179 -1.30 11.35 6.87
N MET A 180 -2.54 10.92 6.59
CA MET A 180 -3.62 11.83 6.20
C MET A 180 -3.89 12.87 7.29
N SER A 181 -3.91 12.43 8.55
CA SER A 181 -4.17 13.29 9.71
C SER A 181 -3.04 14.29 9.96
N SER A 182 -1.80 13.90 9.61
CA SER A 182 -0.61 14.76 9.68
C SER A 182 -0.44 15.69 8.47
N GLY A 183 -1.28 15.57 7.46
CA GLY A 183 -1.18 16.38 6.22
C GLY A 183 -0.10 15.90 5.24
N HIS A 184 0.45 14.70 5.43
CA HIS A 184 1.43 14.08 4.53
C HIS A 184 0.72 13.34 3.38
N ASN A 185 0.22 14.12 2.41
CA ASN A 185 -0.74 13.61 1.42
C ASN A 185 -0.15 12.54 0.49
N ILE A 186 1.12 12.68 0.08
CA ILE A 186 1.79 11.68 -0.78
C ILE A 186 1.94 10.36 -0.03
N GLN A 187 2.39 10.40 1.23
CA GLN A 187 2.57 9.22 2.08
C GLN A 187 1.23 8.54 2.36
N SER A 188 0.20 9.31 2.64
CA SER A 188 -1.18 8.82 2.82
C SER A 188 -1.69 8.08 1.57
N LEU A 189 -1.57 8.71 0.39
CA LEU A 189 -1.96 8.10 -0.89
C LEU A 189 -1.14 6.84 -1.18
N TYR A 190 0.15 6.85 -0.87
CA TYR A 190 1.01 5.67 -0.99
C TYR A 190 0.48 4.51 -0.13
N PHE A 191 0.20 4.77 1.15
CA PHE A 191 -0.26 3.72 2.05
C PHE A 191 -1.65 3.20 1.71
N TYR A 192 -2.60 4.07 1.33
CA TYR A 192 -3.89 3.61 0.82
C TYR A 192 -3.75 2.81 -0.48
N THR A 193 -2.84 3.21 -1.37
CA THR A 193 -2.53 2.45 -2.59
C THR A 193 -1.96 1.07 -2.26
N ARG A 194 -1.02 0.97 -1.31
CA ARG A 194 -0.49 -0.31 -0.80
C ARG A 194 -1.59 -1.17 -0.18
N ALA A 195 -2.48 -0.57 0.61
CA ALA A 195 -3.61 -1.26 1.23
C ALA A 195 -4.59 -1.82 0.19
N HIS A 196 -4.79 -1.10 -0.92
CA HIS A 196 -5.68 -1.50 -2.00
C HIS A 196 -5.06 -2.57 -2.91
N CYS A 197 -3.78 -2.43 -3.26
CA CYS A 197 -3.12 -3.21 -4.30
C CYS A 197 -2.16 -4.29 -3.76
N CYS A 198 -2.46 -4.85 -2.58
CA CYS A 198 -1.73 -6.01 -2.04
C CYS A 198 -2.50 -7.32 -2.30
N GLU A 199 -1.85 -8.46 -2.06
CA GLU A 199 -2.45 -9.80 -2.24
C GLU A 199 -3.79 -9.95 -1.52
N VAL A 200 -3.86 -9.50 -0.26
CA VAL A 200 -5.08 -9.46 0.55
C VAL A 200 -5.45 -8.01 0.82
N SER A 201 -6.15 -7.41 -0.14
CA SER A 201 -6.63 -6.03 -0.08
C SER A 201 -7.46 -5.77 1.17
N PHE A 202 -7.28 -4.61 1.81
CA PHE A 202 -8.15 -4.21 2.91
C PHE A 202 -9.54 -3.83 2.37
N THR A 203 -10.58 -4.46 2.92
CA THR A 203 -11.97 -4.16 2.57
C THR A 203 -12.24 -2.67 2.74
N GLY A 204 -12.67 -2.00 1.68
CA GLY A 204 -12.95 -0.56 1.70
C GLY A 204 -11.74 0.35 1.43
N ALA A 205 -10.51 -0.17 1.28
CA ALA A 205 -9.35 0.65 0.92
C ALA A 205 -9.57 1.45 -0.39
N GLY A 206 -10.19 0.84 -1.39
CA GLY A 206 -10.54 1.52 -2.64
C GLY A 206 -11.52 2.68 -2.41
N ALA A 207 -12.54 2.49 -1.57
CA ALA A 207 -13.51 3.54 -1.24
C ALA A 207 -12.87 4.68 -0.42
N ASN A 208 -11.97 4.35 0.51
CA ASN A 208 -11.19 5.34 1.27
C ASN A 208 -10.34 6.19 0.33
N LEU A 209 -9.63 5.54 -0.60
CA LEU A 209 -8.79 6.19 -1.59
C LEU A 209 -9.61 7.09 -2.53
N GLU A 210 -10.76 6.63 -3.03
CA GLU A 210 -11.66 7.44 -3.85
C GLU A 210 -12.20 8.66 -3.10
N GLN A 211 -12.61 8.48 -1.85
CA GLN A 211 -13.11 9.57 -1.03
C GLN A 211 -12.02 10.60 -0.76
N TYR A 212 -10.80 10.14 -0.50
CA TYR A 212 -9.67 11.05 -0.27
C TYR A 212 -9.31 11.81 -1.54
N TYR A 213 -9.25 11.16 -2.70
CA TYR A 213 -9.04 11.85 -3.98
C TYR A 213 -10.09 12.93 -4.26
N LYS A 214 -11.37 12.67 -3.96
CA LYS A 214 -12.43 13.69 -4.08
C LYS A 214 -12.17 14.90 -3.18
N VAL A 215 -11.65 14.69 -1.98
CA VAL A 215 -11.26 15.77 -1.06
C VAL A 215 -10.11 16.60 -1.66
N LEU A 216 -9.07 15.94 -2.18
CA LEU A 216 -7.91 16.62 -2.77
C LEU A 216 -8.29 17.48 -3.98
N ILE A 217 -9.13 16.96 -4.88
CA ILE A 217 -9.67 17.74 -6.01
C ILE A 217 -10.42 18.97 -5.49
N LYS A 218 -11.34 18.79 -4.55
CA LYS A 218 -12.12 19.91 -4.00
C LYS A 218 -11.23 20.99 -3.35
N GLN A 219 -10.15 20.57 -2.69
CA GLN A 219 -9.28 21.49 -1.97
C GLN A 219 -8.33 22.27 -2.89
N TRP A 220 -7.74 21.62 -3.89
CA TRP A 220 -6.57 22.18 -4.57
C TRP A 220 -6.72 22.38 -6.08
N LEU A 221 -7.74 21.79 -6.71
CA LEU A 221 -7.88 21.86 -8.18
C LEU A 221 -7.94 23.31 -8.70
N ASN A 222 -8.49 24.23 -7.92
CA ASN A 222 -8.65 25.64 -8.31
C ASN A 222 -7.65 26.58 -7.61
N LEU A 223 -6.59 26.05 -7.00
CA LEU A 223 -5.54 26.88 -6.42
C LEU A 223 -4.61 27.39 -7.54
N PRO A 224 -4.45 28.71 -7.71
CA PRO A 224 -3.63 29.27 -8.78
C PRO A 224 -2.13 28.94 -8.60
N ASN A 225 -1.68 28.75 -7.36
CA ASN A 225 -0.27 28.51 -7.01
C ASN A 225 -0.09 27.18 -6.28
N ALA A 226 -0.65 26.09 -6.82
CA ALA A 226 -0.46 24.76 -6.24
C ALA A 226 1.03 24.35 -6.27
N THR A 227 1.51 23.76 -5.17
CA THR A 227 2.89 23.25 -5.10
C THR A 227 3.06 22.02 -6.01
N GLY A 228 4.30 21.64 -6.34
CA GLY A 228 4.56 20.44 -7.15
C GLY A 228 3.94 19.16 -6.54
N GLU A 229 3.98 19.02 -5.22
CA GLU A 229 3.35 17.89 -4.52
C GLU A 229 1.82 17.91 -4.63
N GLN A 230 1.20 19.09 -4.52
CA GLN A 230 -0.23 19.26 -4.71
C GLN A 230 -0.63 18.96 -6.15
N LEU A 231 0.12 19.46 -7.13
CA LEU A 231 -0.09 19.16 -8.56
C LEU A 231 -0.03 17.66 -8.82
N PHE A 232 0.96 16.94 -8.25
CA PHE A 232 1.03 15.48 -8.35
C PHE A 232 -0.22 14.80 -7.76
N CYS A 233 -0.63 15.22 -6.56
CA CYS A 233 -1.80 14.65 -5.89
C CYS A 233 -3.10 14.89 -6.67
N ILE A 234 -3.29 16.10 -7.22
CA ILE A 234 -4.45 16.44 -8.08
C ILE A 234 -4.41 15.61 -9.36
N PHE A 235 -3.26 15.53 -10.02
CA PHE A 235 -3.07 14.71 -11.22
C PHE A 235 -3.49 13.25 -10.95
N GLN A 236 -2.97 12.64 -9.89
CA GLN A 236 -3.33 11.27 -9.52
C GLN A 236 -4.82 11.14 -9.16
N ALA A 237 -5.42 12.14 -8.52
CA ALA A 237 -6.84 12.14 -8.19
C ALA A 237 -7.74 12.14 -9.44
N LEU A 238 -7.48 13.06 -10.37
CA LEU A 238 -8.20 13.15 -11.64
C LEU A 238 -8.06 11.85 -12.44
N LEU A 239 -6.85 11.32 -12.49
CA LEU A 239 -6.52 10.11 -13.22
C LEU A 239 -7.18 8.86 -12.61
N TYR A 240 -7.13 8.70 -11.28
CA TYR A 240 -7.71 7.55 -10.59
C TYR A 240 -9.24 7.53 -10.61
N LEU A 241 -9.87 8.72 -10.54
CA LEU A 241 -11.33 8.86 -10.59
C LEU A 241 -11.87 8.87 -12.03
N GLY A 242 -11.02 9.12 -13.03
CA GLY A 242 -11.44 9.37 -14.40
C GLY A 242 -12.32 10.61 -14.51
N ASP A 243 -12.13 11.60 -13.63
CA ASP A 243 -12.91 12.84 -13.60
C ASP A 243 -12.17 13.98 -14.31
N GLN A 244 -12.93 14.88 -14.95
CA GLN A 244 -12.40 16.05 -15.66
C GLN A 244 -11.16 15.76 -16.51
N VAL A 245 -11.27 14.75 -17.40
CA VAL A 245 -10.14 14.20 -18.17
C VAL A 245 -9.36 15.27 -18.95
N SER A 246 -10.03 16.34 -19.40
CA SER A 246 -9.41 17.49 -20.07
C SER A 246 -8.35 18.21 -19.22
N ARG A 247 -8.44 18.13 -17.89
CA ARG A 247 -7.49 18.76 -16.95
C ARG A 247 -6.34 17.84 -16.53
N VAL A 248 -6.44 16.54 -16.81
CA VAL A 248 -5.43 15.55 -16.40
C VAL A 248 -4.08 15.88 -17.04
N GLU A 249 -4.07 16.09 -18.35
CA GLU A 249 -2.86 16.37 -19.13
C GLU A 249 -2.20 17.68 -18.69
N THR A 250 -2.97 18.77 -18.60
CA THR A 250 -2.43 20.07 -18.15
C THR A 250 -1.85 19.98 -16.75
N THR A 251 -2.52 19.29 -15.82
CA THR A 251 -2.02 19.13 -14.44
C THR A 251 -0.75 18.28 -14.39
N MET A 252 -0.69 17.21 -15.20
CA MET A 252 0.48 16.35 -15.35
C MET A 252 1.69 17.14 -15.86
N LEU A 253 1.52 17.92 -16.93
CA LEU A 253 2.60 18.72 -17.52
C LEU A 253 3.09 19.79 -16.54
N SER A 254 2.18 20.47 -15.83
CA SER A 254 2.54 21.43 -14.78
C SER A 254 3.35 20.79 -13.65
N PHE A 255 2.98 19.58 -13.21
CA PHE A 255 3.78 18.85 -12.22
C PHE A 255 5.19 18.52 -12.77
N LEU A 256 5.27 17.92 -13.96
CA LEU A 256 6.53 17.53 -14.59
C LEU A 256 7.50 18.71 -14.75
N ALA A 257 6.99 19.89 -15.08
CA ALA A 257 7.78 21.12 -15.17
C ALA A 257 8.45 21.51 -13.83
N THR A 258 7.84 21.17 -12.69
CA THR A 258 8.40 21.46 -11.36
C THR A 258 9.33 20.38 -10.82
N LEU A 259 9.21 19.15 -11.32
CA LEU A 259 9.80 17.95 -10.74
C LEU A 259 11.33 18.01 -10.64
N LYS A 260 12.01 18.32 -11.75
CA LYS A 260 13.49 18.33 -11.77
C LYS A 260 14.06 19.32 -10.75
N ARG A 261 13.49 20.53 -10.71
CA ARG A 261 13.88 21.57 -9.73
C ARG A 261 13.64 21.09 -8.30
N ALA A 262 12.49 20.45 -8.02
CA ALA A 262 12.17 19.97 -6.68
C ALA A 262 13.11 18.85 -6.20
N ILE A 263 13.62 18.01 -7.11
CA ILE A 263 14.68 17.03 -6.81
C ILE A 263 16.01 17.75 -6.52
N SER A 264 16.42 18.68 -7.40
CA SER A 264 17.69 19.40 -7.25
C SER A 264 17.76 20.27 -5.99
N THR A 265 16.64 20.87 -5.57
CA THR A 265 16.58 21.69 -4.34
C THR A 265 16.33 20.88 -3.07
N GLY A 266 16.16 19.56 -3.17
CA GLY A 266 15.90 18.69 -2.02
C GLY A 266 14.49 18.78 -1.43
N HIS A 267 13.55 19.46 -2.09
CA HIS A 267 12.13 19.42 -1.70
C HIS A 267 11.55 18.01 -1.84
N LEU A 268 11.94 17.28 -2.88
CA LEU A 268 11.60 15.86 -3.05
C LEU A 268 12.81 14.99 -2.74
N ASN A 269 12.63 14.06 -1.79
CA ASN A 269 13.62 13.06 -1.41
C ASN A 269 13.30 11.69 -2.05
N ALA A 270 14.16 10.70 -1.81
CA ALA A 270 14.00 9.35 -2.36
C ALA A 270 12.65 8.71 -1.99
N CYS A 271 12.20 8.89 -0.74
CA CYS A 271 10.93 8.36 -0.27
C CYS A 271 9.74 8.96 -1.03
N HIS A 272 9.74 10.29 -1.26
CA HIS A 272 8.70 10.95 -2.05
C HIS A 272 8.63 10.39 -3.46
N LEU A 273 9.77 10.23 -4.15
CA LEU A 273 9.80 9.73 -5.52
C LEU A 273 9.33 8.28 -5.64
N VAL A 274 9.71 7.41 -4.69
CA VAL A 274 9.20 6.03 -4.60
C VAL A 274 7.69 6.03 -4.37
N CYS A 275 7.19 6.84 -3.42
CA CYS A 275 5.76 6.95 -3.14
C CYS A 275 4.98 7.37 -4.37
N MET A 276 5.46 8.40 -5.08
CA MET A 276 4.84 8.88 -6.33
C MET A 276 4.73 7.77 -7.37
N LEU A 277 5.82 7.03 -7.61
CA LEU A 277 5.84 5.93 -8.56
C LEU A 277 4.86 4.80 -8.19
N VAL A 278 4.81 4.43 -6.90
CA VAL A 278 3.89 3.40 -6.40
C VAL A 278 2.43 3.83 -6.53
N ILE A 279 2.11 5.10 -6.25
CA ILE A 279 0.77 5.65 -6.44
C ILE A 279 0.37 5.56 -7.92
N THR A 280 1.26 5.96 -8.83
CA THR A 280 1.01 5.89 -10.27
C THR A 280 0.77 4.45 -10.74
N PHE A 281 1.56 3.48 -10.27
CA PHE A 281 1.33 2.07 -10.58
C PHE A 281 0.01 1.53 -10.02
N GLY A 282 -0.40 1.99 -8.83
CA GLY A 282 -1.71 1.67 -8.27
C GLY A 282 -2.86 2.19 -9.14
N SER A 283 -2.76 3.44 -9.60
CA SER A 283 -3.73 4.02 -10.53
C SER A 283 -3.79 3.26 -11.85
N PHE A 284 -2.63 2.88 -12.41
CA PHE A 284 -2.55 2.08 -13.63
C PHE A 284 -3.20 0.70 -13.46
N TRP A 285 -2.92 0.03 -12.35
CA TRP A 285 -3.48 -1.27 -12.02
C TRP A 285 -5.00 -1.24 -11.83
N LYS A 286 -5.55 -0.19 -11.20
CA LYS A 286 -7.01 0.01 -11.13
C LYS A 286 -7.59 0.09 -12.54
N ILE A 287 -7.06 0.99 -13.37
CA ILE A 287 -7.56 1.23 -14.72
C ILE A 287 -7.54 -0.04 -15.55
N ASP A 288 -6.48 -0.85 -15.43
CA ASP A 288 -6.36 -2.13 -16.13
C ASP A 288 -7.36 -3.18 -15.64
N LYS A 289 -7.70 -3.16 -14.36
CA LYS A 289 -8.68 -4.07 -13.75
C LYS A 289 -10.13 -3.64 -13.85
N THR A 290 -10.41 -2.37 -14.15
CA THR A 290 -11.79 -1.91 -14.38
C THR A 290 -12.37 -2.64 -15.59
N CYS A 291 -13.09 -3.74 -15.33
CA CYS A 291 -13.88 -4.42 -16.35
C CYS A 291 -15.04 -3.52 -16.78
N ILE A 292 -15.41 -3.63 -18.05
CA ILE A 292 -16.61 -3.03 -18.66
C ILE A 292 -17.87 -3.76 -18.12
N ALA A 293 -18.08 -3.73 -16.81
CA ALA A 293 -19.29 -4.23 -16.19
C ALA A 293 -20.11 -3.01 -15.75
N ASP A 294 -21.22 -2.78 -16.46
CA ASP A 294 -22.22 -1.73 -16.21
C ASP A 294 -21.83 -0.28 -16.52
N VAL A 295 -21.58 0.03 -17.80
CA VAL A 295 -21.55 1.42 -18.28
C VAL A 295 -22.60 1.67 -19.36
N ARG A 296 -23.18 2.88 -19.32
CA ARG A 296 -24.29 3.35 -20.18
C ARG A 296 -23.95 3.39 -21.68
N SER A 297 -22.67 3.29 -22.05
CA SER A 297 -22.19 2.82 -23.36
C SER A 297 -20.78 2.21 -23.20
N PRO A 298 -20.52 0.98 -23.69
CA PRO A 298 -19.21 0.33 -23.60
C PRO A 298 -18.09 1.11 -24.30
N ASP A 299 -18.37 1.66 -25.48
CA ASP A 299 -17.37 2.29 -26.35
C ASP A 299 -16.77 3.56 -25.73
N GLN A 300 -17.60 4.42 -25.12
CA GLN A 300 -17.12 5.65 -24.46
C GLN A 300 -16.25 5.35 -23.24
N LEU A 301 -16.54 4.27 -22.51
CA LEU A 301 -15.71 3.84 -21.39
C LEU A 301 -14.35 3.34 -21.88
N GLU A 302 -14.34 2.54 -22.94
CA GLU A 302 -13.12 2.01 -23.53
C GLU A 302 -12.21 3.12 -24.04
N ASP A 303 -12.76 4.10 -24.75
CA ASP A 303 -12.04 5.30 -25.21
C ASP A 303 -11.45 6.08 -24.02
N GLN A 304 -12.24 6.29 -22.97
CA GLN A 304 -11.79 6.99 -21.78
C GLN A 304 -10.67 6.23 -21.05
N LEU A 305 -10.82 4.92 -20.84
CA LEU A 305 -9.79 4.10 -20.19
C LEU A 305 -8.51 4.06 -21.03
N SER A 306 -8.63 3.98 -22.35
CA SER A 306 -7.50 4.04 -23.29
C SER A 306 -6.74 5.37 -23.18
N LEU A 307 -7.47 6.49 -23.14
CA LEU A 307 -6.89 7.81 -22.94
C LEU A 307 -6.16 7.93 -21.59
N LEU A 308 -6.76 7.46 -20.50
CA LEU A 308 -6.13 7.48 -19.18
C LEU A 308 -4.86 6.61 -19.15
N LYS A 309 -4.89 5.40 -19.75
CA LYS A 309 -3.70 4.55 -19.88
C LYS A 309 -2.59 5.27 -20.65
N LYS A 310 -2.93 5.94 -21.76
CA LYS A 310 -1.98 6.73 -22.54
C LYS A 310 -1.31 7.83 -21.69
N LEU A 311 -2.09 8.60 -20.95
CA LEU A 311 -1.57 9.67 -20.07
C LEU A 311 -0.64 9.12 -18.97
N ILE A 312 -0.94 7.95 -18.40
CA ILE A 312 -0.03 7.29 -17.44
C ILE A 312 1.30 6.93 -18.08
N ILE A 313 1.26 6.35 -19.28
CA ILE A 313 2.48 5.95 -19.98
C ILE A 313 3.32 7.19 -20.33
N GLU A 314 2.69 8.26 -20.83
CA GLU A 314 3.36 9.54 -21.10
C GLU A 314 3.98 10.16 -19.84
N PHE A 315 3.26 10.11 -18.71
CA PHE A 315 3.79 10.51 -17.42
C PHE A 315 5.02 9.69 -17.04
N LEU A 316 4.94 8.36 -17.07
CA LEU A 316 6.04 7.47 -16.69
C LEU A 316 7.26 7.63 -17.62
N GLN A 317 7.05 7.84 -18.92
CA GLN A 317 8.11 8.09 -19.90
C GLN A 317 8.83 9.42 -19.63
N SER A 318 8.06 10.47 -19.34
CA SER A 318 8.59 11.79 -18.96
C SER A 318 9.31 11.75 -17.61
N PHE A 319 8.72 11.05 -16.64
CA PHE A 319 9.29 10.83 -15.30
C PHE A 319 10.64 10.11 -15.40
N LEU A 320 10.73 9.01 -16.15
CA LEU A 320 11.98 8.30 -16.42
C LEU A 320 13.05 9.21 -17.03
N THR A 321 12.67 10.00 -18.04
CA THR A 321 13.61 10.93 -18.71
C THR A 321 14.12 11.99 -17.74
N ILE A 322 13.27 12.54 -16.87
CA ILE A 322 13.67 13.51 -15.84
C ILE A 322 14.63 12.88 -14.84
N LEU A 323 14.32 11.68 -14.32
CA LEU A 323 15.19 10.97 -13.38
C LEU A 323 16.58 10.69 -13.97
N LEU A 324 16.65 10.24 -15.24
CA LEU A 324 17.91 10.01 -15.95
C LEU A 324 18.70 11.31 -16.23
N SER A 325 18.02 12.46 -16.30
CA SER A 325 18.64 13.76 -16.55
C SER A 325 19.12 14.48 -15.28
N CYS A 326 18.89 13.92 -14.09
CA CYS A 326 19.36 14.47 -12.83
C CYS A 326 20.88 14.37 -12.75
N GLU A 327 21.50 15.29 -12.01
CA GLU A 327 22.95 15.29 -11.85
C GLU A 327 23.38 14.17 -10.91
N GLU A 328 24.67 13.83 -10.95
CA GLU A 328 25.22 12.77 -10.12
C GLU A 328 25.02 13.01 -8.61
N ALA A 329 25.04 14.27 -8.18
CA ALA A 329 24.83 14.63 -6.79
C ALA A 329 23.46 14.17 -6.25
N GLN A 330 22.46 14.01 -7.14
CA GLN A 330 21.13 13.52 -6.77
C GLN A 330 20.95 12.01 -7.00
N PHE A 331 22.02 11.26 -7.34
CA PHE A 331 21.93 9.82 -7.57
C PHE A 331 21.28 9.07 -6.40
N SER A 332 21.69 9.34 -5.15
CA SER A 332 21.09 8.71 -3.96
C SER A 332 19.60 9.02 -3.79
N VAL A 333 19.12 10.11 -4.37
CA VAL A 333 17.71 10.52 -4.32
C VAL A 333 16.90 9.76 -5.37
N VAL A 334 17.44 9.57 -6.58
CA VAL A 334 16.68 9.01 -7.71
C VAL A 334 16.87 7.50 -7.91
N ALA A 335 17.91 6.90 -7.33
CA ALA A 335 18.35 5.55 -7.69
C ALA A 335 17.30 4.46 -7.45
N ASP A 336 16.63 4.46 -6.30
CA ASP A 336 15.61 3.46 -5.98
C ASP A 336 14.39 3.59 -6.89
N THR A 337 13.90 4.81 -7.13
CA THR A 337 12.78 5.07 -8.02
C THR A 337 13.10 4.68 -9.46
N LEU A 338 14.29 5.05 -9.94
CA LEU A 338 14.76 4.67 -11.27
C LEU A 338 14.83 3.15 -11.39
N TYR A 339 15.41 2.48 -10.39
CA TYR A 339 15.53 1.03 -10.34
C TYR A 339 14.18 0.31 -10.40
N ILE A 340 13.20 0.75 -9.60
CA ILE A 340 11.85 0.17 -9.61
C ILE A 340 11.23 0.30 -11.00
N LEU A 341 11.29 1.51 -11.58
CA LEU A 341 10.68 1.79 -12.88
C LEU A 341 11.31 0.98 -14.01
N ILE A 342 12.64 0.94 -14.10
CA ILE A 342 13.32 0.16 -15.15
C ILE A 342 13.12 -1.34 -14.97
N SER A 343 13.02 -1.82 -13.72
CA SER A 343 12.77 -3.23 -13.44
C SER A 343 11.36 -3.62 -13.88
N TRP A 344 10.37 -2.75 -13.60
CA TRP A 344 9.01 -2.94 -14.11
C TRP A 344 8.96 -2.96 -15.65
N ILE A 345 9.67 -2.04 -16.32
CA ILE A 345 9.79 -2.02 -17.79
C ILE A 345 10.39 -3.34 -18.30
N GLN A 346 11.52 -3.78 -17.72
CA GLN A 346 12.26 -4.94 -18.22
C GLN A 346 11.53 -6.27 -18.01
N TYR A 347 10.87 -6.47 -16.86
CA TYR A 347 10.35 -7.79 -16.47
C TYR A 347 8.83 -7.89 -16.54
N GLN A 348 8.10 -6.77 -16.56
CA GLN A 348 6.63 -6.80 -16.54
C GLN A 348 6.01 -6.09 -17.74
N SER A 349 6.59 -5.00 -18.24
CA SER A 349 6.06 -4.25 -19.37
C SER A 349 7.12 -3.89 -20.43
N PRO A 350 7.74 -4.86 -21.15
CA PRO A 350 8.76 -4.56 -22.16
C PRO A 350 8.24 -3.66 -23.30
N ASN A 351 6.96 -3.82 -23.65
CA ASN A 351 6.30 -3.02 -24.68
C ASN A 351 6.20 -1.53 -24.33
N PHE A 352 6.45 -1.13 -23.08
CA PHE A 352 6.50 0.26 -22.65
C PHE A 352 7.41 1.14 -23.52
N LEU A 353 8.54 0.60 -23.98
CA LEU A 353 9.47 1.31 -24.86
C LEU A 353 8.94 1.47 -26.30
N LEU A 354 8.02 0.60 -26.73
CA LEU A 354 7.44 0.66 -28.07
C LEU A 354 6.31 1.70 -28.14
N VAL A 355 5.59 1.91 -27.04
CA VAL A 355 4.53 2.93 -26.95
C VAL A 355 5.12 4.32 -27.19
N ASN A 356 4.42 5.12 -28.00
CA ASN A 356 4.85 6.48 -28.42
C ASN A 356 6.22 6.51 -29.11
N ASN A 357 6.70 5.39 -29.64
CA ASN A 357 8.06 5.25 -30.19
C ASN A 357 9.15 5.67 -29.20
N PHE A 358 8.94 5.43 -27.90
CA PHE A 358 9.86 5.91 -26.86
C PHE A 358 11.28 5.31 -26.95
N HIS A 359 11.41 4.12 -27.54
CA HIS A 359 12.69 3.49 -27.87
C HIS A 359 13.54 4.33 -28.84
N THR A 360 12.95 5.17 -29.70
CA THR A 360 13.71 6.08 -30.59
C THR A 360 13.80 7.50 -30.04
N ASN A 361 13.29 7.78 -28.84
CA ASN A 361 13.31 9.11 -28.25
C ASN A 361 14.75 9.54 -27.90
N GLN A 362 15.25 10.54 -28.61
CA GLN A 362 16.63 11.00 -28.46
C GLN A 362 16.96 11.56 -27.07
N SER A 363 16.01 12.22 -26.41
CA SER A 363 16.21 12.78 -25.06
C SER A 363 16.40 11.67 -24.03
N HIS A 364 15.54 10.64 -24.10
CA HIS A 364 15.63 9.43 -23.27
C HIS A 364 16.97 8.71 -23.51
N LEU A 365 17.28 8.38 -24.77
CA LEU A 365 18.50 7.63 -25.11
C LEU A 365 19.77 8.39 -24.71
N SER A 366 19.85 9.69 -24.99
CA SER A 366 20.99 10.54 -24.63
C SER A 366 21.17 10.63 -23.12
N SER A 367 20.07 10.82 -22.38
CA SER A 367 20.10 10.87 -20.91
C SER A 367 20.52 9.53 -20.32
N LEU A 368 20.01 8.41 -20.84
CA LEU A 368 20.39 7.06 -20.42
C LEU A 368 21.88 6.79 -20.64
N ALA A 369 22.42 7.08 -21.84
CA ALA A 369 23.83 6.88 -22.14
C ALA A 369 24.73 7.72 -21.23
N LYS A 370 24.41 9.01 -21.05
CA LYS A 370 25.15 9.90 -20.14
C LYS A 370 25.13 9.39 -18.71
N PHE A 371 23.96 9.02 -18.20
CA PHE A 371 23.77 8.52 -16.85
C PHE A 371 24.58 7.25 -16.60
N LEU A 372 24.43 6.21 -17.43
CA LEU A 372 25.12 4.92 -17.25
C LEU A 372 26.64 5.03 -17.42
N ASN A 373 27.11 5.84 -18.37
CA ASN A 373 28.55 6.07 -18.55
C ASN A 373 29.15 6.87 -17.39
N SER A 374 28.41 7.81 -16.80
CA SER A 374 28.87 8.54 -15.60
C SER A 374 28.90 7.62 -14.40
N LEU A 375 27.82 6.87 -14.17
CA LEU A 375 27.68 5.94 -13.05
C LEU A 375 28.84 4.92 -13.02
N GLN A 376 29.14 4.29 -14.16
CA GLN A 376 30.23 3.31 -14.22
C GLN A 376 31.61 3.93 -13.95
N ARG A 377 31.90 5.10 -14.53
CA ARG A 377 33.19 5.78 -14.34
C ARG A 377 33.40 6.20 -12.89
N ASN A 378 32.40 6.83 -12.28
CA ASN A 378 32.55 7.45 -10.97
C ASN A 378 32.52 6.43 -9.84
N LYS A 379 31.83 5.31 -10.04
CA LYS A 379 31.75 4.21 -9.07
C LYS A 379 32.73 3.07 -9.38
N GLN A 380 33.58 3.23 -10.39
CA GLN A 380 34.52 2.21 -10.86
C GLN A 380 33.85 0.84 -11.04
N PHE A 381 32.65 0.85 -11.63
CA PHE A 381 31.88 -0.37 -11.85
C PHE A 381 32.34 -1.06 -13.14
N HIS A 382 32.70 -2.34 -13.02
CA HIS A 382 33.15 -3.18 -14.14
C HIS A 382 32.17 -4.33 -14.40
N VAL A 383 32.14 -4.86 -15.63
CA VAL A 383 31.19 -5.90 -16.07
C VAL A 383 31.24 -7.15 -15.18
N ASN A 384 32.43 -7.51 -14.68
CA ASN A 384 32.65 -8.72 -13.87
C ASN A 384 32.62 -8.46 -12.35
N THR A 385 32.13 -7.30 -11.89
CA THR A 385 32.21 -6.91 -10.47
C THR A 385 31.30 -7.73 -9.56
N VAL A 386 30.17 -8.24 -10.08
CA VAL A 386 29.15 -8.94 -9.28
C VAL A 386 28.78 -10.26 -9.93
N ASN A 387 28.87 -11.34 -9.16
CA ASN A 387 28.50 -12.69 -9.56
C ASN A 387 27.02 -12.75 -10.02
N SER A 388 26.68 -13.64 -10.96
CA SER A 388 25.31 -13.84 -11.45
C SER A 388 24.33 -14.27 -10.35
N ALA A 389 24.79 -15.04 -9.35
CA ALA A 389 23.95 -15.47 -8.23
C ALA A 389 23.37 -14.30 -7.40
N ALA A 390 24.01 -13.14 -7.40
CA ALA A 390 23.49 -11.95 -6.72
C ALA A 390 22.34 -11.26 -7.48
N ASP A 391 22.09 -11.65 -8.74
CA ASP A 391 21.00 -11.09 -9.56
C ASP A 391 19.63 -11.56 -9.07
N GLU A 392 19.56 -12.72 -8.44
CA GLU A 392 18.35 -13.37 -7.95
C GLU A 392 17.95 -12.93 -6.52
N GLN A 393 18.76 -12.09 -5.87
CA GLN A 393 18.50 -11.58 -4.52
C GLN A 393 17.77 -10.24 -4.53
N PRO A 394 16.67 -10.05 -3.78
CA PRO A 394 15.98 -8.78 -3.71
C PRO A 394 16.84 -7.69 -3.01
N LEU A 395 16.75 -6.45 -3.50
CA LEU A 395 17.28 -5.27 -2.83
C LEU A 395 16.35 -4.86 -1.67
N PRO A 396 16.82 -4.05 -0.70
CA PRO A 396 15.97 -3.58 0.40
C PRO A 396 14.64 -2.95 -0.05
N ILE A 397 14.66 -2.23 -1.17
CA ILE A 397 13.48 -1.62 -1.76
C ILE A 397 12.52 -2.64 -2.40
N ASP A 398 13.04 -3.74 -2.95
CA ASP A 398 12.19 -4.85 -3.41
C ASP A 398 11.46 -5.47 -2.21
N VAL A 399 12.18 -5.66 -1.09
CA VAL A 399 11.60 -6.23 0.12
C VAL A 399 10.50 -5.36 0.71
N SER A 400 10.69 -4.03 0.72
CA SER A 400 9.68 -3.10 1.22
C SER A 400 8.42 -3.04 0.36
N LEU A 401 8.54 -3.38 -0.94
CA LEU A 401 7.44 -3.40 -1.91
C LEU A 401 6.89 -4.79 -2.20
N PHE A 402 7.41 -5.85 -1.57
CA PHE A 402 6.88 -7.20 -1.75
C PHE A 402 5.36 -7.25 -1.54
N SER A 403 4.72 -8.09 -2.35
CA SER A 403 3.27 -8.28 -2.39
C SER A 403 2.47 -7.06 -2.89
N PHE A 404 3.13 -6.02 -3.38
CA PHE A 404 2.48 -4.99 -4.21
C PHE A 404 2.20 -5.55 -5.60
N LEU A 405 0.94 -5.90 -5.85
CA LEU A 405 0.48 -6.59 -7.07
C LEU A 405 0.88 -5.91 -8.39
N PRO A 406 0.92 -4.57 -8.50
CA PRO A 406 1.37 -3.90 -9.72
C PRO A 406 2.84 -4.17 -10.09
N LEU A 407 3.64 -4.76 -9.19
CA LEU A 407 5.04 -5.15 -9.43
C LEU A 407 5.24 -6.68 -9.39
N ALA A 408 4.18 -7.48 -9.41
CA ALA A 408 4.26 -8.93 -9.26
C ALA A 408 5.19 -9.60 -10.30
N GLY A 409 5.20 -9.09 -11.54
CA GLY A 409 6.10 -9.61 -12.60
C GLY A 409 7.57 -9.33 -12.30
N THR A 410 7.87 -8.18 -11.69
CA THR A 410 9.23 -7.84 -11.24
C THR A 410 9.72 -8.77 -10.13
N PHE A 411 8.83 -9.16 -9.22
CA PHE A 411 9.18 -10.02 -8.08
C PHE A 411 9.35 -11.50 -8.45
N ALA A 412 8.72 -11.95 -9.54
CA ALA A 412 8.75 -13.35 -9.97
C ALA A 412 10.15 -13.88 -10.33
N ARG A 413 11.13 -12.98 -10.52
CA ARG A 413 12.53 -13.35 -10.79
C ARG A 413 13.33 -13.74 -9.55
N PHE A 414 12.85 -13.42 -8.35
CA PHE A 414 13.59 -13.66 -7.12
C PHE A 414 13.35 -15.08 -6.61
N VAL A 415 14.44 -15.77 -6.24
CA VAL A 415 14.39 -17.14 -5.70
C VAL A 415 14.07 -17.14 -4.20
N SER A 416 14.41 -16.06 -3.49
CA SER A 416 14.14 -15.86 -2.07
C SER A 416 13.50 -14.48 -1.82
N THR A 417 12.75 -14.37 -0.72
CA THR A 417 12.23 -13.10 -0.19
C THR A 417 13.21 -12.39 0.74
N GLU A 418 14.34 -13.02 1.07
CA GLU A 418 15.37 -12.44 1.92
C GLU A 418 16.23 -11.43 1.13
N LYS A 419 16.45 -10.25 1.73
CA LYS A 419 17.28 -9.20 1.11
C LYS A 419 18.72 -9.67 0.89
N ALA A 420 19.39 -9.08 -0.08
CA ALA A 420 20.84 -9.21 -0.20
C ALA A 420 21.55 -8.65 1.05
N ASP A 421 22.35 -9.48 1.72
CA ASP A 421 23.06 -9.13 2.96
C ASP A 421 24.27 -8.21 2.72
N THR A 422 24.86 -8.25 1.52
CA THR A 422 26.05 -7.49 1.14
C THR A 422 25.94 -6.98 -0.30
N CYS A 423 26.75 -5.97 -0.66
CA CYS A 423 26.89 -5.48 -2.03
C CYS A 423 25.62 -4.91 -2.69
N THR A 424 24.61 -4.47 -1.92
CA THR A 424 23.35 -3.90 -2.43
C THR A 424 23.56 -2.80 -3.48
N ASN A 425 24.49 -1.87 -3.22
CA ASN A 425 24.84 -0.80 -4.16
C ASN A 425 25.44 -1.33 -5.48
N LEU A 426 26.24 -2.40 -5.43
CA LEU A 426 26.84 -3.00 -6.62
C LEU A 426 25.80 -3.79 -7.43
N ILE A 427 24.88 -4.50 -6.76
CA ILE A 427 23.75 -5.18 -7.39
C ILE A 427 22.85 -4.15 -8.09
N LEU A 428 22.52 -3.05 -7.41
CA LEU A 428 21.76 -1.94 -7.98
C LEU A 428 22.44 -1.39 -9.24
N MET A 429 23.75 -1.07 -9.18
CA MET A 429 24.51 -0.58 -10.33
C MET A 429 24.49 -1.56 -11.49
N LYS A 430 24.71 -2.85 -11.21
CA LYS A 430 24.64 -3.89 -12.24
C LYS A 430 23.28 -3.90 -12.93
N ARG A 431 22.17 -3.85 -12.18
CA ARG A 431 20.81 -3.84 -12.73
C ARG A 431 20.53 -2.60 -13.57
N LEU A 432 21.00 -1.42 -13.15
CA LEU A 432 20.92 -0.19 -13.94
C LEU A 432 21.67 -0.32 -15.28
N VAL A 433 22.87 -0.91 -15.27
CA VAL A 433 23.70 -1.12 -16.47
C VAL A 433 23.10 -2.19 -17.40
N GLU A 434 22.55 -3.27 -16.86
CA GLU A 434 21.84 -4.30 -17.63
C GLU A 434 20.59 -3.75 -18.32
N TYR A 435 19.90 -2.80 -17.70
CA TYR A 435 18.81 -2.09 -18.38
C TYR A 435 19.29 -1.34 -19.64
N GLY A 436 20.49 -0.76 -19.62
CA GLY A 436 21.09 -0.16 -20.81
C GLY A 436 21.28 -1.15 -21.96
N LYS A 437 21.72 -2.39 -21.64
CA LYS A 437 21.84 -3.46 -22.64
C LYS A 437 20.46 -3.87 -23.17
N PHE A 438 19.48 -4.01 -22.27
CA PHE A 438 18.10 -4.30 -22.65
C PHE A 438 17.54 -3.24 -23.61
N VAL A 439 17.75 -1.95 -23.33
CA VAL A 439 17.34 -0.86 -24.23
C VAL A 439 18.06 -0.97 -25.58
N ALA A 440 19.36 -1.23 -25.62
CA ALA A 440 20.09 -1.42 -26.88
C ALA A 440 19.53 -2.57 -27.73
N GLN A 441 19.13 -3.68 -27.09
CA GLN A 441 18.47 -4.80 -27.76
C GLN A 441 17.08 -4.42 -28.30
N MET A 442 16.31 -3.63 -27.54
CA MET A 442 14.97 -3.17 -27.95
C MET A 442 15.00 -2.14 -29.08
N VAL A 443 16.01 -1.26 -29.10
CA VAL A 443 16.20 -0.29 -30.19
C VAL A 443 16.56 -1.00 -31.49
N ASN A 444 17.41 -2.04 -31.41
CA ASN A 444 17.84 -2.86 -32.55
C ASN A 444 18.35 -2.04 -33.76
N ASP A 445 18.94 -0.88 -33.50
CA ASP A 445 19.54 0.01 -34.48
C ASP A 445 20.84 0.58 -33.90
N GLU A 446 21.97 0.04 -34.39
CA GLU A 446 23.31 0.44 -33.95
C GLU A 446 23.65 1.90 -34.31
N GLN A 447 22.89 2.55 -35.20
CA GLN A 447 23.08 3.97 -35.46
C GLN A 447 22.39 4.85 -34.43
N LEU A 448 21.36 4.36 -33.74
CA LEU A 448 20.60 5.13 -32.76
C LEU A 448 21.15 4.96 -31.35
N PHE A 449 21.32 3.72 -30.89
CA PHE A 449 21.80 3.42 -29.54
C PHE A 449 22.63 2.14 -29.52
N THR A 450 23.86 2.21 -29.02
CA THR A 450 24.76 1.05 -28.93
C THR A 450 25.30 0.87 -27.53
N SER A 451 25.53 -0.39 -27.16
CA SER A 451 26.31 -0.80 -26.00
C SER A 451 27.50 -1.61 -26.46
N SER A 452 28.71 -1.17 -26.13
CA SER A 452 29.96 -1.84 -26.52
C SER A 452 30.88 -2.03 -25.32
N ILE A 453 31.66 -3.11 -25.28
CA ILE A 453 32.62 -3.34 -24.21
C ILE A 453 33.89 -2.54 -24.52
N VAL A 454 34.35 -1.75 -23.54
CA VAL A 454 35.60 -0.99 -23.61
C VAL A 454 36.53 -1.47 -22.50
N ARG A 455 37.78 -1.77 -22.88
CA ARG A 455 38.83 -2.14 -21.94
C ARG A 455 39.49 -0.89 -21.37
N CYS A 456 39.54 -0.82 -20.05
CA CYS A 456 40.27 0.19 -19.32
C CYS A 456 41.71 -0.27 -19.04
N ASN A 457 42.58 0.69 -18.72
CA ASN A 457 43.94 0.39 -18.26
C ASN A 457 43.81 -0.56 -17.05
N ASN A 458 44.39 -1.77 -17.13
CA ASN A 458 44.31 -2.90 -16.18
C ASN A 458 43.41 -4.11 -16.58
N ASN A 459 43.05 -4.28 -17.86
CA ASN A 459 42.19 -5.40 -18.34
C ASN A 459 40.78 -5.45 -17.73
N GLN A 460 40.34 -4.37 -17.09
CA GLN A 460 38.98 -4.25 -16.59
C GLN A 460 38.06 -3.80 -17.73
N GLU A 461 36.90 -4.45 -17.85
CA GLU A 461 35.93 -4.19 -18.90
C GLU A 461 34.76 -3.36 -18.35
N MET A 462 34.43 -2.27 -19.03
CA MET A 462 33.24 -1.45 -18.79
C MET A 462 32.36 -1.43 -20.04
N LEU A 463 31.07 -1.16 -19.88
CA LEU A 463 30.20 -0.92 -21.03
C LEU A 463 30.26 0.56 -21.39
N GLN A 464 30.36 0.86 -22.67
CA GLN A 464 30.20 2.20 -23.20
C GLN A 464 28.90 2.26 -23.99
N PHE A 465 28.01 3.14 -23.54
CA PHE A 465 26.76 3.44 -24.24
C PHE A 465 26.95 4.66 -25.13
N LYS A 466 26.55 4.58 -26.39
CA LYS A 466 26.63 5.71 -27.34
C LYS A 466 25.30 5.94 -27.99
N THR A 467 24.97 7.22 -28.15
CA THR A 467 23.86 7.69 -28.96
C THR A 467 24.41 8.42 -30.17
N LYS A 468 23.65 8.50 -31.26
CA LYS A 468 24.02 9.38 -32.38
C LYS A 468 24.19 10.82 -31.88
N SER A 469 25.40 11.38 -32.02
CA SER A 469 25.62 12.81 -31.85
C SER A 469 25.02 13.53 -33.05
N CYS A 470 24.07 14.44 -32.83
CA CYS A 470 23.81 15.48 -33.80
C CYS A 470 25.04 16.39 -33.79
N SER A 471 25.89 16.29 -34.82
CA SER A 471 26.95 17.24 -35.06
C SER A 471 26.34 18.50 -35.68
N LEU A 472 26.00 19.51 -34.86
CA LEU A 472 26.08 20.92 -35.27
C LEU A 472 26.29 21.80 -34.01
N PRO A 473 27.04 22.90 -34.15
CA PRO A 473 27.81 23.51 -33.07
C PRO A 473 27.01 24.48 -32.19
N ASP A 474 27.58 24.77 -31.03
CA ASP A 474 27.24 25.82 -30.07
C ASP A 474 26.98 27.20 -30.74
N GLN A 475 25.80 27.42 -31.33
CA GLN A 475 25.19 28.73 -31.59
C GLN A 475 23.67 28.58 -31.69
N LEU A 476 22.98 28.55 -30.55
CA LEU A 476 21.67 29.20 -30.48
C LEU A 476 21.67 30.04 -29.21
N GLU A 477 21.76 31.34 -29.43
CA GLU A 477 21.61 32.37 -28.42
C GLU A 477 20.35 32.13 -27.58
N SER A 478 20.49 32.46 -26.31
CA SER A 478 19.43 32.74 -25.35
C SER A 478 18.31 33.59 -25.97
N THR A 479 17.25 32.94 -26.43
CA THR A 479 15.90 33.46 -26.62
C THR A 479 15.03 32.20 -26.58
N VAL A 480 14.15 31.99 -25.61
CA VAL A 480 12.83 32.60 -25.49
C VAL A 480 12.41 32.62 -24.02
N ASP A 481 11.91 33.77 -23.59
CA ASP A 481 11.30 34.03 -22.30
C ASP A 481 10.11 33.09 -22.02
N ALA A 482 10.32 32.10 -21.15
CA ALA A 482 9.26 31.22 -20.65
C ALA A 482 8.37 31.88 -19.56
N GLU A 483 8.53 33.18 -19.33
CA GLU A 483 7.71 33.96 -18.38
C GLU A 483 6.51 34.66 -19.04
N GLN A 484 6.44 34.76 -20.38
CA GLN A 484 5.33 35.44 -21.06
C GLN A 484 4.13 34.54 -21.41
N ASP A 485 4.32 33.23 -21.55
CA ASP A 485 3.21 32.31 -21.89
C ASP A 485 2.34 31.91 -20.68
N PHE A 486 2.74 32.30 -19.45
CA PHE A 486 1.97 32.01 -18.24
C PHE A 486 0.80 33.00 -18.01
N GLU A 487 0.91 34.25 -18.50
CA GLU A 487 -0.19 35.23 -18.36
C GLU A 487 -1.34 34.95 -19.33
N GLU A 488 -1.06 34.39 -20.52
CA GLU A 488 -2.10 34.16 -21.53
C GLU A 488 -3.05 33.02 -21.13
N ILE A 489 -2.53 31.97 -20.48
CA ILE A 489 -3.33 30.86 -19.91
C ILE A 489 -4.11 31.31 -18.66
N SER A 490 -3.55 32.23 -17.86
CA SER A 490 -4.26 32.79 -16.70
C SER A 490 -5.45 33.68 -17.11
N SER A 491 -5.45 34.25 -18.32
CA SER A 491 -6.51 35.14 -18.80
C SER A 491 -7.79 34.39 -19.24
N MET A 492 -7.68 33.12 -19.63
CA MET A 492 -8.83 32.31 -20.06
C MET A 492 -9.71 31.80 -18.90
N CYS A 493 -9.29 31.98 -17.64
CA CYS A 493 -10.03 31.54 -16.45
C CYS A 493 -10.76 32.67 -15.70
N ILE A 494 -10.81 33.90 -16.23
CA ILE A 494 -11.50 35.03 -15.58
C ILE A 494 -12.73 35.42 -16.40
N SER A 495 -13.80 34.63 -16.29
CA SER A 495 -15.12 35.12 -16.71
C SER A 495 -16.28 34.65 -15.86
N ASP A 496 -16.06 34.19 -14.61
CA ASP A 496 -17.15 33.85 -13.68
C ASP A 496 -16.77 33.99 -12.19
N THR A 497 -16.02 35.03 -11.83
CA THR A 497 -15.76 35.41 -10.42
C THR A 497 -16.51 36.68 -10.05
N ALA A 498 -17.81 36.54 -9.78
CA ALA A 498 -18.59 37.52 -9.03
C ALA A 498 -19.17 36.86 -7.78
N GLY A 499 -18.38 36.87 -6.71
CA GLY A 499 -18.80 36.50 -5.37
C GLY A 499 -17.91 35.44 -4.75
N LEU A 500 -16.86 35.88 -4.07
CA LEU A 500 -16.23 35.23 -2.90
C LEU A 500 -15.06 36.13 -2.45
N ILE A 501 -15.39 37.21 -1.77
CA ILE A 501 -14.43 37.98 -0.95
C ILE A 501 -14.57 37.47 0.48
N ASN A 502 -13.43 37.23 1.13
CA ASN A 502 -13.18 36.83 2.52
C ASN A 502 -12.95 35.34 2.77
N LEU A 503 -11.69 34.92 2.71
CA LEU A 503 -11.14 33.81 3.52
C LEU A 503 -9.60 33.90 3.60
N GLU A 504 -9.09 35.08 3.99
CA GLU A 504 -7.75 35.21 4.55
C GLU A 504 -7.87 35.44 6.06
N LYS A 505 -7.99 34.34 6.79
CA LYS A 505 -7.71 34.16 8.24
C LYS A 505 -8.38 32.86 8.66
N ASP A 506 -7.73 31.72 8.43
CA ASP A 506 -7.93 30.47 9.20
C ASP A 506 -6.88 29.40 8.83
N ALA A 507 -5.62 29.80 8.64
CA ALA A 507 -4.49 28.87 8.44
C ALA A 507 -4.05 28.14 9.74
N ARG A 508 -4.91 28.07 10.77
CA ARG A 508 -4.69 27.32 12.01
C ARG A 508 -6.00 26.73 12.51
N GLY A 509 -6.45 25.68 11.84
CA GLY A 509 -7.69 24.99 12.20
C GLY A 509 -8.00 23.81 11.30
N ILE A 510 -7.11 22.82 11.24
CA ILE A 510 -7.47 21.52 10.66
C ILE A 510 -8.49 20.88 11.61
N ASN A 511 -9.74 20.80 11.16
CA ASN A 511 -10.81 20.16 11.91
C ASN A 511 -10.53 18.64 12.02
N PRO A 512 -10.45 18.04 13.21
CA PRO A 512 -10.21 16.60 13.40
C PRO A 512 -11.33 15.69 12.85
N ASP A 513 -12.44 16.24 12.38
CA ASP A 513 -13.56 15.49 11.79
C ASP A 513 -13.31 14.97 10.34
N LEU A 514 -12.16 15.24 9.72
CA LEU A 514 -11.78 14.54 8.47
C LEU A 514 -11.31 13.10 8.68
N ALA A 515 -11.11 12.66 9.94
CA ALA A 515 -10.78 11.28 10.28
C ALA A 515 -11.99 10.31 10.24
N SER A 516 -13.18 10.78 9.84
CA SER A 516 -14.38 9.95 9.75
C SER A 516 -14.58 9.33 8.35
N LEU A 517 -13.55 8.69 7.80
CA LEU A 517 -13.82 7.66 6.80
C LEU A 517 -14.59 6.53 7.51
N PRO A 518 -15.72 6.06 6.96
CA PRO A 518 -16.44 4.96 7.59
C PRO A 518 -15.55 3.72 7.59
N THR A 519 -15.16 3.24 8.78
CA THR A 519 -14.70 1.85 8.91
C THR A 519 -15.75 0.94 8.27
N PRO A 520 -15.36 -0.04 7.43
CA PRO A 520 -16.32 -0.91 6.79
C PRO A 520 -17.22 -1.56 7.84
N CYS A 521 -18.53 -1.51 7.60
CA CYS A 521 -19.46 -2.43 8.22
C CYS A 521 -18.98 -3.85 7.94
N ALA A 522 -19.05 -4.72 8.95
CA ALA A 522 -18.83 -6.15 8.78
C ALA A 522 -19.58 -6.63 7.52
N PRO A 523 -18.96 -7.47 6.67
CA PRO A 523 -19.64 -7.98 5.50
C PRO A 523 -20.92 -8.69 5.95
N LYS A 524 -22.05 -8.34 5.35
CA LYS A 524 -23.35 -8.97 5.67
C LYS A 524 -23.40 -10.46 5.29
N LYS A 525 -22.34 -11.01 4.67
CA LYS A 525 -22.01 -12.42 4.47
C LYS A 525 -20.49 -12.52 4.24
N PHE A 526 -19.79 -13.34 5.02
CA PHE A 526 -18.36 -13.60 4.83
C PHE A 526 -18.13 -14.40 3.53
N PRO A 527 -17.17 -14.03 2.66
CA PRO A 527 -16.74 -14.89 1.57
C PRO A 527 -15.96 -16.07 2.15
N SER A 528 -16.29 -17.29 1.73
CA SER A 528 -15.50 -18.47 1.99
C SER A 528 -14.10 -18.33 1.39
N PHE A 529 -13.09 -18.80 2.11
CA PHE A 529 -11.77 -19.09 1.59
C PHE A 529 -11.93 -20.08 0.41
N GLU A 530 -11.78 -19.64 -0.84
CA GLU A 530 -11.68 -20.55 -1.99
C GLU A 530 -10.25 -20.59 -2.50
N GLN A 531 -9.64 -21.77 -2.34
CA GLN A 531 -8.47 -22.19 -3.07
C GLN A 531 -8.84 -22.47 -4.53
N SER A 532 -8.15 -21.79 -5.44
CA SER A 532 -7.74 -22.24 -6.78
C SER A 532 -8.79 -22.45 -7.90
N THR A 533 -8.37 -21.96 -9.07
CA THR A 533 -8.69 -22.44 -10.42
C THR A 533 -8.98 -23.95 -10.53
N LEU A 534 -10.21 -24.32 -10.93
CA LEU A 534 -10.61 -25.45 -11.80
C LEU A 534 -12.00 -25.99 -11.41
N LYS A 535 -13.06 -25.56 -12.12
CA LYS A 535 -13.96 -26.44 -12.92
C LYS A 535 -15.31 -25.78 -13.22
N ASN A 536 -15.59 -25.75 -14.52
CA ASN A 536 -16.89 -25.51 -15.13
C ASN A 536 -17.96 -26.57 -14.76
N ARG A 537 -19.23 -26.13 -14.86
CA ARG A 537 -20.52 -26.87 -14.91
C ARG A 537 -21.03 -27.36 -13.54
N TYR A 538 -22.18 -26.88 -13.04
CA TYR A 538 -23.53 -27.25 -13.49
C TYR A 538 -24.58 -26.36 -12.79
N SER A 539 -25.70 -26.21 -13.47
CA SER A 539 -26.80 -25.28 -13.19
C SER A 539 -27.95 -25.95 -12.40
N ARG A 540 -28.79 -25.08 -11.80
CA ARG A 540 -30.23 -25.26 -11.41
C ARG A 540 -30.58 -26.00 -10.11
N ASN A 541 -31.12 -25.25 -9.14
CA ASN A 541 -32.53 -25.25 -8.71
C ASN A 541 -32.69 -24.72 -7.27
N PHE A 542 -33.23 -23.52 -7.08
CA PHE A 542 -33.77 -23.09 -5.76
C PHE A 542 -34.94 -22.12 -5.94
N SER A 543 -36.16 -22.65 -5.97
CA SER A 543 -37.38 -21.89 -5.70
C SER A 543 -38.23 -22.67 -4.69
N ASN A 544 -37.92 -22.50 -3.40
CA ASN A 544 -38.83 -22.83 -2.28
C ASN A 544 -38.36 -22.28 -0.91
N ARG A 545 -37.37 -21.36 -0.87
CA ARG A 545 -36.75 -20.88 0.39
C ARG A 545 -37.38 -19.60 0.99
N SER A 546 -38.46 -19.07 0.41
CA SER A 546 -38.99 -17.75 0.80
C SER A 546 -40.04 -17.78 1.93
N LYS A 547 -40.55 -18.95 2.33
CA LYS A 547 -41.54 -19.04 3.43
C LYS A 547 -40.95 -19.44 4.78
N GLN A 548 -39.83 -20.15 4.82
CA GLN A 548 -39.12 -20.47 6.07
C GLN A 548 -38.34 -19.29 6.67
N GLN A 549 -37.94 -18.31 5.85
CA GLN A 549 -37.18 -17.15 6.32
C GLN A 549 -38.03 -16.14 7.11
N ALA A 550 -39.32 -16.01 6.76
CA ALA A 550 -40.22 -15.07 7.44
C ALA A 550 -40.66 -15.52 8.85
N GLU A 551 -40.55 -16.82 9.16
CA GLU A 551 -40.81 -17.38 10.50
C GLU A 551 -39.60 -17.19 11.43
N ILE A 552 -38.38 -17.22 10.87
CA ILE A 552 -37.11 -17.03 11.59
C ILE A 552 -36.94 -15.56 12.02
N ASP A 553 -37.32 -14.61 11.15
CA ASP A 553 -37.20 -13.18 11.43
C ASP A 553 -38.16 -12.72 12.55
N ARG A 554 -39.23 -13.48 12.84
CA ARG A 554 -40.16 -13.19 13.95
C ARG A 554 -39.68 -13.69 15.32
N GLN A 555 -38.64 -14.51 15.39
CA GLN A 555 -38.01 -14.97 16.65
C GLN A 555 -36.78 -14.15 17.06
N ALA A 556 -36.45 -13.08 16.33
CA ALA A 556 -35.26 -12.26 16.55
C ALA A 556 -35.39 -11.16 17.63
N GLU A 557 -36.48 -11.13 18.41
CA GLU A 557 -36.66 -10.22 19.57
C GLU A 557 -36.49 -10.94 20.92
N SER A 558 -35.57 -11.91 20.99
CA SER A 558 -35.13 -12.51 22.26
C SER A 558 -33.77 -11.94 22.68
N PRO A 559 -33.54 -11.58 23.96
CA PRO A 559 -32.22 -11.19 24.45
C PRO A 559 -31.20 -12.30 24.16
N PHE A 560 -30.05 -11.92 23.60
CA PHE A 560 -28.95 -12.87 23.36
C PHE A 560 -28.51 -13.52 24.68
N ASP A 561 -28.81 -14.82 24.84
CA ASP A 561 -28.46 -15.62 26.01
C ASP A 561 -26.98 -16.01 25.96
N PHE A 562 -26.16 -15.18 26.61
CA PHE A 562 -24.71 -15.34 26.72
C PHE A 562 -24.33 -16.67 27.38
N ASP A 563 -25.07 -17.14 28.38
CA ASP A 563 -24.76 -18.37 29.12
C ASP A 563 -25.06 -19.62 28.27
N ALA A 564 -26.11 -19.58 27.44
CA ALA A 564 -26.36 -20.62 26.45
C ALA A 564 -25.27 -20.66 25.36
N PHE A 565 -24.75 -19.51 24.95
CA PHE A 565 -23.67 -19.42 23.96
C PHE A 565 -22.33 -19.94 24.50
N ILE A 566 -21.94 -19.55 25.73
CA ILE A 566 -20.73 -20.06 26.38
C ILE A 566 -20.81 -21.59 26.60
N ARG A 567 -21.98 -22.11 27.01
CA ARG A 567 -22.19 -23.57 27.13
C ARG A 567 -22.04 -24.31 25.79
N ARG A 568 -22.50 -23.72 24.69
CA ARG A 568 -22.30 -24.30 23.34
C ARG A 568 -20.84 -24.29 22.92
N LEU A 569 -20.11 -23.23 23.24
CA LEU A 569 -18.68 -23.12 22.96
C LEU A 569 -17.84 -24.10 23.80
N GLN A 570 -18.26 -24.40 25.03
CA GLN A 570 -17.57 -25.37 25.92
C GLN A 570 -17.87 -26.83 25.54
N ASN A 571 -19.06 -27.11 24.98
CA ASN A 571 -19.50 -28.47 24.65
C ASN A 571 -19.09 -28.94 23.24
N SER A 572 -18.44 -28.10 22.42
CA SER A 572 -18.05 -28.46 21.03
C SER A 572 -16.71 -29.19 20.90
N GLY A 573 -16.08 -29.61 22.01
CA GLY A 573 -14.83 -30.35 22.02
C GLY A 573 -15.02 -31.82 22.39
N THR A 574 -15.33 -32.67 21.41
CA THR A 574 -14.92 -34.10 21.27
C THR A 574 -15.77 -34.80 20.21
N SER A 575 -15.33 -34.79 18.96
CA SER A 575 -15.49 -35.94 18.06
C SER A 575 -14.50 -35.81 16.91
N ALA A 576 -13.40 -36.56 16.99
CA ALA A 576 -12.53 -36.78 15.86
C ALA A 576 -13.28 -37.60 14.79
N PRO A 577 -13.17 -37.29 13.49
CA PRO A 577 -13.64 -38.20 12.46
C PRO A 577 -12.62 -39.35 12.34
N THR A 578 -13.03 -40.54 12.76
CA THR A 578 -12.27 -41.78 12.54
C THR A 578 -12.18 -42.05 11.03
N TYR A 579 -10.97 -41.92 10.47
CA TYR A 579 -10.66 -42.41 9.13
C TYR A 579 -10.74 -43.95 9.12
N ALA A 580 -11.78 -44.49 8.47
CA ALA A 580 -11.87 -45.91 8.19
C ALA A 580 -10.88 -46.29 7.07
N LYS A 581 -9.83 -47.03 7.43
CA LYS A 581 -8.98 -47.76 6.49
C LYS A 581 -9.78 -48.90 5.85
N GLN A 582 -9.88 -48.88 4.52
CA GLN A 582 -10.07 -50.09 3.74
C GLN A 582 -8.77 -50.89 3.76
N ASP A 583 -8.82 -52.16 4.19
CA ASP A 583 -8.24 -53.25 3.41
C ASP A 583 -8.70 -54.63 3.91
N GLY A 584 -9.28 -55.38 2.97
CA GLY A 584 -9.04 -56.80 2.72
C GLY A 584 -9.19 -57.85 3.83
N GLY A 585 -10.28 -58.63 3.73
CA GLY A 585 -10.10 -60.07 3.46
C GLY A 585 -10.67 -61.07 4.47
N LYS A 586 -11.53 -61.95 3.91
CA LYS A 586 -11.85 -63.34 4.31
C LYS A 586 -12.69 -63.50 5.58
N THR A 587 -13.68 -64.38 5.72
CA THR A 587 -14.32 -65.47 4.95
C THR A 587 -15.52 -65.92 5.83
N SER A 588 -16.56 -66.51 5.22
CA SER A 588 -17.49 -67.56 5.75
C SER A 588 -17.44 -67.85 7.26
N GLU A 589 -18.56 -67.74 8.00
CA GLU A 589 -19.73 -68.63 7.97
C GLU A 589 -20.94 -67.96 8.62
#